data_AF-A0A2P9F359-F1
#
_entry.id   AF-A0A2P9F359-F1
#
_cell.length_a   1.000
_cell.length_b   1.000
_cell.length_c   1.000
_cell.angle_alpha   90.00
_cell.angle_beta   90.00
_cell.angle_gamma   90.00
#
_symmetry.space_group_name_H-M   'P 1'
#
loop_
_entity.id
_entity.type
_entity.pdbx_description
1 polymer ?
#
loop_
_entity_poly.entity_id
_entity_poly.type
_entity_poly.pdbx_seq_one_letter_code
_entity_poly.pdbx_strand_id
1 'polypeptide(L)'
;MCVSLAPAEFTGTTLYCGRLHHPEHGLIHVLGYQNTAANLADGPNAMLLHLPARQMSRRNFLSVGRSSEVLERMVDAVRPVSVGMVDDSIAWMGAARGPAVEVFEHDVYTVVLARDPRAVPEALAEVPEHRRPTLAPELFAFYAERCPAHAIAVCCFDNAEATQAKPLLMWYPPHDPDVLTLPALDCHTGAVPDPDALVDTDHWVVLGTDEAPDGWGSPVDHDPAMRHALRSYLPDVVVGRHFGGPLRNGDFTISHEELLRVGEAGVSRVGVF
;
A
#
# COMPACT_ATOMS: atom_id res chain seq x y z
N MET A 1 -5.88 -3.57 -6.76
CA MET A 1 -5.29 -3.79 -8.09
C MET A 1 -4.13 -2.82 -8.22
N CYS A 2 -3.12 -3.26 -8.95
CA CYS A 2 -1.78 -2.69 -8.99
C CYS A 2 -1.13 -3.14 -10.30
N VAL A 3 0.07 -2.66 -10.62
CA VAL A 3 0.76 -3.13 -11.82
C VAL A 3 1.55 -4.40 -11.51
N SER A 4 1.44 -5.42 -12.37
CA SER A 4 2.33 -6.57 -12.38
C SER A 4 3.36 -6.47 -13.50
N LEU A 5 4.54 -7.08 -13.32
CA LEU A 5 5.60 -7.11 -14.35
C LEU A 5 5.43 -8.22 -15.40
N ALA A 6 4.52 -9.17 -15.15
CA ALA A 6 4.10 -10.22 -16.09
C ALA A 6 2.61 -10.58 -15.85
N PRO A 7 1.96 -11.38 -16.73
CA PRO A 7 0.55 -11.77 -16.59
C PRO A 7 0.18 -12.29 -15.19
N ALA A 8 -0.88 -11.73 -14.60
CA ALA A 8 -1.39 -12.07 -13.28
C ALA A 8 -2.91 -11.84 -13.17
N GLU A 9 -3.51 -12.35 -12.09
CA GLU A 9 -4.82 -11.93 -11.59
C GLU A 9 -4.68 -11.49 -10.12
N PHE A 10 -5.28 -10.35 -9.77
CA PHE A 10 -5.37 -9.85 -8.40
C PHE A 10 -6.85 -9.66 -8.02
N THR A 11 -7.29 -10.29 -6.94
CA THR A 11 -8.69 -10.23 -6.46
C THR A 11 -8.77 -9.84 -4.98
N GLY A 12 -9.94 -9.38 -4.51
CA GLY A 12 -10.17 -9.04 -3.10
C GLY A 12 -9.21 -7.96 -2.58
N THR A 13 -9.04 -6.85 -3.31
CA THR A 13 -8.07 -5.84 -2.90
C THR A 13 -8.56 -5.09 -1.66
N THR A 14 -7.71 -4.93 -0.66
CA THR A 14 -7.88 -3.96 0.43
C THR A 14 -6.77 -2.92 0.36
N LEU A 15 -7.18 -1.66 0.24
CA LEU A 15 -6.33 -0.48 0.33
C LEU A 15 -6.66 0.27 1.62
N TYR A 16 -5.66 0.51 2.45
CA TYR A 16 -5.78 1.33 3.65
C TYR A 16 -4.87 2.56 3.56
N CYS A 17 -5.35 3.74 3.95
CA CYS A 17 -4.50 4.91 4.17
C CYS A 17 -4.88 5.64 5.46
N GLY A 18 -3.94 5.67 6.41
CA GLY A 18 -4.04 6.47 7.63
C GLY A 18 -3.26 7.76 7.53
N ARG A 19 -3.77 8.86 8.10
CA ARG A 19 -3.02 10.10 8.35
C ARG A 19 -2.94 10.35 9.85
N LEU A 20 -1.73 10.30 10.44
CA LEU A 20 -1.55 10.42 11.89
C LEU A 20 -0.24 11.10 12.33
N HIS A 21 -0.27 11.78 13.47
CA HIS A 21 0.89 12.36 14.14
C HIS A 21 1.62 11.29 14.97
N HIS A 22 2.60 10.63 14.34
CA HIS A 22 3.40 9.63 15.04
C HIS A 22 4.39 10.32 16.00
N PRO A 23 4.51 9.88 17.26
CA PRO A 23 5.30 10.59 18.27
C PRO A 23 6.80 10.66 17.96
N GLU A 24 7.32 9.82 17.05
CA GLU A 24 8.73 9.84 16.63
C GLU A 24 8.97 10.50 15.27
N HIS A 25 7.96 10.50 14.37
CA HIS A 25 8.13 10.92 12.98
C HIS A 25 7.35 12.19 12.60
N GLY A 26 6.50 12.69 13.50
CA GLY A 26 5.55 13.76 13.19
C GLY A 26 4.39 13.26 12.33
N LEU A 27 3.79 14.17 11.55
CA LEU A 27 2.69 13.85 10.65
C LEU A 27 3.16 12.93 9.51
N ILE A 28 2.59 11.72 9.46
CA ILE A 28 2.88 10.69 8.46
C ILE A 28 1.59 10.17 7.83
N HIS A 29 1.73 9.57 6.64
CA HIS A 29 0.73 8.63 6.12
C HIS A 29 1.18 7.19 6.36
N VAL A 30 0.22 6.28 6.50
CA VAL A 30 0.43 4.83 6.62
C VAL A 30 -0.40 4.12 5.57
N LEU A 31 0.25 3.54 4.56
CA LEU A 31 -0.39 2.77 3.50
C LEU A 31 -0.42 1.27 3.87
N GLY A 32 -1.60 0.67 3.82
CA GLY A 32 -1.79 -0.78 3.84
C GLY A 32 -2.26 -1.28 2.49
N TYR A 33 -1.70 -2.40 2.03
CA TYR A 33 -2.06 -3.05 0.77
C TYR A 33 -2.15 -4.57 0.94
N GLN A 34 -3.28 -5.16 0.57
CA GLN A 34 -3.50 -6.62 0.50
C GLN A 34 -4.33 -6.95 -0.75
N ASN A 35 -4.00 -8.07 -1.39
CA ASN A 35 -4.79 -8.72 -2.44
C ASN A 35 -4.52 -10.22 -2.43
N THR A 36 -5.36 -11.02 -3.07
CA THR A 36 -5.04 -12.41 -3.43
C THR A 36 -4.39 -12.41 -4.81
N ALA A 37 -3.21 -13.02 -4.94
CA ALA A 37 -2.43 -13.06 -6.17
C ALA A 37 -2.39 -14.46 -6.80
N ALA A 38 -2.76 -14.53 -8.07
CA ALA A 38 -2.48 -15.66 -8.96
C ALA A 38 -1.50 -15.21 -10.05
N ASN A 39 -0.30 -15.77 -10.08
CA ASN A 39 0.62 -15.52 -11.18
C ASN A 39 0.23 -16.39 -12.38
N LEU A 40 0.12 -15.77 -13.56
CA LEU A 40 -0.21 -16.46 -14.81
C LEU A 40 1.03 -16.59 -15.74
N ALA A 41 2.20 -16.16 -15.28
CA ALA A 41 3.48 -16.35 -15.96
C ALA A 41 4.15 -17.69 -15.59
N ASP A 42 4.88 -18.28 -16.54
CA ASP A 42 5.70 -19.50 -16.37
C ASP A 42 6.89 -19.33 -15.40
N GLY A 43 7.06 -18.15 -14.80
CA GLY A 43 8.20 -17.79 -13.97
C GLY A 43 7.92 -16.57 -13.08
N PRO A 44 8.96 -16.02 -12.42
CA PRO A 44 8.80 -14.96 -11.42
C PRO A 44 8.12 -13.70 -11.95
N ASN A 45 7.40 -13.03 -11.05
CA ASN A 45 6.64 -11.82 -11.30
C ASN A 45 6.86 -10.85 -10.12
N ALA A 46 6.35 -9.63 -10.24
CA ALA A 46 6.41 -8.66 -9.16
C ALA A 46 5.20 -7.73 -9.21
N MET A 47 4.78 -7.30 -8.02
CA MET A 47 3.83 -6.20 -7.85
C MET A 47 4.60 -4.88 -7.76
N LEU A 48 4.19 -3.86 -8.50
CA LEU A 48 4.74 -2.52 -8.46
C LEU A 48 3.74 -1.56 -7.78
N LEU A 49 4.21 -0.85 -6.76
CA LEU A 49 3.48 0.24 -6.09
C LEU A 49 4.26 1.56 -6.22
N HIS A 50 3.59 2.60 -6.71
CA HIS A 50 4.11 3.98 -6.76
C HIS A 50 3.66 4.75 -5.52
N LEU A 51 4.60 5.17 -4.68
CA LEU A 51 4.33 5.64 -3.33
C LEU A 51 4.44 7.17 -3.25
N PRO A 52 3.43 7.89 -2.72
CA PRO A 52 3.39 9.36 -2.74
C PRO A 52 4.31 10.01 -1.68
N ALA A 53 5.59 9.59 -1.64
CA ALA A 53 6.64 10.08 -0.76
C ALA A 53 8.00 10.09 -1.47
N ARG A 54 8.83 11.13 -1.22
CA ARG A 54 10.16 11.28 -1.85
C ARG A 54 11.29 10.50 -1.18
N GLN A 55 11.13 10.16 0.10
CA GLN A 55 12.18 9.60 0.94
C GLN A 55 11.63 8.41 1.72
N MET A 56 11.82 7.22 1.16
CA MET A 56 11.62 5.95 1.85
C MET A 56 12.94 5.16 1.92
N SER A 57 12.91 4.11 2.73
CA SER A 57 13.95 3.13 3.06
C SER A 57 13.29 1.82 3.49
N ARG A 58 14.02 0.72 3.66
CA ARG A 58 13.46 -0.52 4.25
C ARG A 58 12.90 -0.34 5.66
N ARG A 59 13.27 0.73 6.38
CA ARG A 59 12.77 1.07 7.72
C ARG A 59 11.35 1.66 7.71
N ASN A 60 10.84 1.98 6.51
CA ASN A 60 9.47 2.42 6.29
C ASN A 60 8.48 1.24 6.19
N PHE A 61 8.96 0.02 5.95
CA PHE A 61 8.14 -1.18 5.83
C PHE A 61 7.89 -1.80 7.21
N LEU A 62 6.62 -1.96 7.58
CA LEU A 62 6.17 -2.47 8.87
C LEU A 62 5.92 -3.98 8.78
N SER A 63 6.66 -4.78 9.54
CA SER A 63 6.44 -6.23 9.57
C SER A 63 5.22 -6.57 10.42
N VAL A 64 4.16 -7.07 9.77
CA VAL A 64 2.93 -7.56 10.44
C VAL A 64 3.18 -8.78 11.34
N GLY A 65 4.22 -9.56 11.04
CA GLY A 65 4.71 -10.67 11.87
C GLY A 65 3.73 -11.84 11.97
N ARG A 66 2.80 -11.76 12.93
CA ARG A 66 1.71 -12.72 13.15
C ARG A 66 0.31 -12.15 12.92
N SER A 67 0.16 -10.82 12.95
CA SER A 67 -1.12 -10.13 12.76
C SER A 67 -1.41 -9.96 11.26
N SER A 68 -1.44 -11.08 10.52
CA SER A 68 -1.68 -11.10 9.07
C SER A 68 -3.09 -10.62 8.70
N GLU A 69 -4.04 -10.71 9.62
CA GLU A 69 -5.43 -10.31 9.49
C GLU A 69 -5.66 -8.80 9.75
N VAL A 70 -4.59 -7.99 9.85
CA VAL A 70 -4.66 -6.57 10.25
C VAL A 70 -5.54 -5.71 9.33
N LEU A 71 -5.52 -5.91 8.02
CA LEU A 71 -6.41 -5.18 7.09
C LEU A 71 -7.80 -5.83 6.99
N GLU A 72 -7.91 -7.14 7.23
CA GLU A 72 -9.19 -7.85 7.32
C GLU A 72 -10.01 -7.32 8.51
N ARG A 73 -9.39 -7.13 9.68
CA ARG A 73 -9.98 -6.46 10.86
C ARG A 73 -10.49 -5.04 10.55
N MET A 74 -9.77 -4.28 9.72
CA MET A 74 -10.21 -2.94 9.29
C MET A 74 -11.40 -3.00 8.33
N VAL A 75 -11.44 -3.98 7.43
CA VAL A 75 -12.58 -4.22 6.53
C VAL A 75 -13.80 -4.72 7.31
N ASP A 76 -13.61 -5.59 8.29
CA ASP A 76 -14.69 -6.08 9.15
C ASP A 76 -15.23 -5.00 10.09
N ALA A 77 -14.42 -4.01 10.49
CA ALA A 77 -14.90 -2.84 11.23
C ALA A 77 -15.86 -1.96 10.40
N VAL A 78 -15.58 -1.75 9.12
CA VAL A 78 -16.47 -0.99 8.20
C VAL A 78 -17.60 -1.85 7.61
N ARG A 79 -17.58 -3.17 7.88
CA ARG A 79 -18.65 -4.12 7.61
C ARG A 79 -19.62 -4.15 8.81
N PRO A 80 -20.93 -4.42 8.63
CA PRO A 80 -21.85 -4.32 9.77
C PRO A 80 -21.69 -5.42 10.84
N VAL A 81 -21.56 -5.00 12.11
CA VAL A 81 -22.08 -5.59 13.39
C VAL A 81 -21.04 -5.93 14.52
N SER A 82 -21.07 -5.10 15.58
CA SER A 82 -20.77 -5.37 17.02
C SER A 82 -19.32 -5.64 17.52
N VAL A 83 -19.01 -5.27 18.79
CA VAL A 83 -17.67 -4.83 19.26
C VAL A 83 -17.26 -5.35 20.68
N GLY A 84 -15.94 -5.40 20.97
CA GLY A 84 -15.26 -5.60 22.28
C GLY A 84 -13.82 -5.01 22.29
N MET A 85 -13.08 -4.91 23.43
CA MET A 85 -11.82 -4.10 23.56
C MET A 85 -10.74 -4.65 24.53
N VAL A 86 -9.46 -4.16 24.46
CA VAL A 86 -8.54 -3.62 25.53
C VAL A 86 -6.98 -3.86 25.33
N ASP A 87 -6.18 -2.76 25.40
CA ASP A 87 -4.72 -2.44 25.72
C ASP A 87 -3.49 -3.43 25.55
N ASP A 88 -2.17 -3.05 25.56
CA ASP A 88 -1.29 -2.00 24.91
C ASP A 88 0.27 -2.19 25.24
N SER A 89 1.18 -1.39 24.60
CA SER A 89 2.58 -0.96 24.97
C SER A 89 3.81 -1.80 24.47
N ILE A 90 5.06 -1.34 24.20
CA ILE A 90 5.81 -0.06 23.95
C ILE A 90 7.22 -0.45 23.34
N ALA A 91 8.13 0.26 22.62
CA ALA A 91 8.21 1.43 21.68
C ALA A 91 9.68 1.47 21.05
N TRP A 92 10.16 2.60 20.47
CA TRP A 92 11.60 3.09 20.39
C TRP A 92 12.39 3.26 19.04
N MET A 93 12.41 4.52 18.57
CA MET A 93 13.38 5.38 17.84
C MET A 93 14.04 5.02 16.47
N GLY A 94 13.65 5.81 15.45
CA GLY A 94 14.55 6.80 14.80
C GLY A 94 15.46 6.38 13.63
N ALA A 95 15.38 7.09 12.48
CA ALA A 95 16.13 6.79 11.25
C ALA A 95 16.79 8.00 10.55
N ALA A 96 17.89 7.74 9.82
CA ALA A 96 18.63 8.72 9.01
C ALA A 96 18.46 8.46 7.50
N ARG A 97 18.86 9.42 6.64
CA ARG A 97 18.74 9.34 5.17
C ARG A 97 19.44 8.09 4.60
N GLY A 98 18.66 7.15 4.08
CA GLY A 98 19.15 5.95 3.40
C GLY A 98 19.63 6.20 1.95
N PRO A 99 20.19 5.18 1.27
CA PRO A 99 20.65 5.24 -0.13
C PRO A 99 19.52 5.51 -1.14
N ALA A 100 19.87 5.66 -2.42
CA ALA A 100 18.91 5.97 -3.49
C ALA A 100 18.03 4.78 -3.92
N VAL A 101 18.54 3.57 -3.74
CA VAL A 101 17.82 2.29 -3.90
C VAL A 101 18.18 1.38 -2.72
N GLU A 102 17.24 0.56 -2.25
CA GLU A 102 17.46 -0.52 -1.31
C GLU A 102 16.85 -1.82 -1.84
N VAL A 103 17.59 -2.93 -1.79
CA VAL A 103 17.06 -4.28 -2.06
C VAL A 103 17.06 -5.07 -0.75
N PHE A 104 15.92 -5.65 -0.38
CA PHE A 104 15.76 -6.32 0.92
C PHE A 104 14.59 -7.32 0.92
N GLU A 105 14.67 -8.32 1.79
CA GLU A 105 13.58 -9.28 2.04
C GLU A 105 12.48 -8.65 2.91
N HIS A 106 11.22 -8.83 2.53
CA HIS A 106 10.05 -8.48 3.32
C HIS A 106 8.96 -9.54 3.17
N ASP A 107 8.79 -10.35 4.21
CA ASP A 107 7.90 -11.52 4.24
C ASP A 107 8.20 -12.51 3.10
N VAL A 108 7.31 -12.67 2.11
CA VAL A 108 7.53 -13.50 0.91
C VAL A 108 8.28 -12.78 -0.22
N TYR A 109 8.42 -11.45 -0.14
CA TYR A 109 8.94 -10.66 -1.24
C TYR A 109 10.43 -10.36 -1.11
N THR A 110 11.16 -10.40 -2.22
CA THR A 110 12.37 -9.58 -2.37
C THR A 110 11.93 -8.21 -2.90
N VAL A 111 12.04 -7.16 -2.09
CA VAL A 111 11.61 -5.81 -2.44
C VAL A 111 12.78 -4.99 -3.00
N VAL A 112 12.59 -4.39 -4.17
CA VAL A 112 13.43 -3.31 -4.71
C VAL A 112 12.70 -1.99 -4.48
N LEU A 113 13.25 -1.13 -3.62
CA LEU A 113 12.71 0.18 -3.29
C LEU A 113 13.63 1.28 -3.86
N ALA A 114 13.16 2.03 -4.86
CA ALA A 114 13.93 3.06 -5.54
C ALA A 114 13.29 4.45 -5.44
N ARG A 115 14.11 5.50 -5.31
CA ARG A 115 13.67 6.92 -5.38
C ARG A 115 13.60 7.48 -6.80
N ASP A 116 14.01 6.68 -7.78
CA ASP A 116 13.94 6.97 -9.21
C ASP A 116 13.52 5.67 -9.91
N PRO A 117 12.38 5.62 -10.62
CA PRO A 117 11.92 4.43 -11.35
C PRO A 117 13.00 3.86 -12.29
N ARG A 118 13.85 4.73 -12.85
CA ARG A 118 14.89 4.36 -13.82
C ARG A 118 16.07 3.59 -13.21
N ALA A 119 16.17 3.53 -11.88
CA ALA A 119 17.20 2.77 -11.17
C ALA A 119 16.78 1.31 -10.86
N VAL A 120 15.49 0.99 -10.94
CA VAL A 120 14.98 -0.38 -10.70
C VAL A 120 15.56 -1.41 -11.68
N PRO A 121 15.70 -1.13 -13.00
CA PRO A 121 16.26 -2.10 -13.95
C PRO A 121 17.68 -2.60 -13.62
N GLU A 122 18.52 -1.76 -13.02
CA GLU A 122 19.87 -2.15 -12.58
C GLU A 122 19.81 -2.92 -11.25
N ALA A 123 19.03 -2.42 -10.28
CA ALA A 123 18.91 -3.02 -8.95
C ALA A 123 18.25 -4.42 -8.94
N LEU A 124 17.43 -4.76 -9.95
CA LEU A 124 16.93 -6.13 -10.12
C LEU A 124 18.05 -7.17 -10.34
N ALA A 125 19.28 -6.75 -10.67
CA ALA A 125 20.44 -7.65 -10.70
C ALA A 125 20.82 -8.20 -9.30
N GLU A 126 20.36 -7.58 -8.21
CA GLU A 126 20.55 -8.05 -6.83
C GLU A 126 19.45 -9.03 -6.36
N VAL A 127 18.28 -9.07 -7.03
CA VAL A 127 17.17 -9.97 -6.67
C VAL A 127 17.52 -11.42 -7.02
N PRO A 128 17.26 -12.42 -6.14
CA PRO A 128 17.52 -13.83 -6.43
C PRO A 128 16.90 -14.30 -7.74
N GLU A 129 17.65 -15.05 -8.54
CA GLU A 129 17.28 -15.43 -9.92
C GLU A 129 15.87 -16.07 -10.02
N HIS A 130 15.50 -16.95 -9.09
CA HIS A 130 14.19 -17.61 -9.05
C HIS A 130 13.00 -16.68 -8.75
N ARG A 131 13.24 -15.50 -8.15
CA ARG A 131 12.24 -14.44 -7.92
C ARG A 131 12.38 -13.25 -8.87
N ARG A 132 13.38 -13.21 -9.75
CA ARG A 132 13.71 -12.03 -10.56
C ARG A 132 12.80 -11.93 -11.80
N PRO A 133 11.82 -11.01 -11.84
CA PRO A 133 10.92 -10.89 -13.00
C PRO A 133 11.66 -10.39 -14.25
N THR A 134 11.09 -10.69 -15.42
CA THR A 134 11.46 -10.03 -16.68
C THR A 134 11.12 -8.54 -16.60
N LEU A 135 12.01 -7.71 -17.17
CA LEU A 135 11.87 -6.26 -17.20
C LEU A 135 11.11 -5.77 -18.45
N ALA A 136 10.19 -4.83 -18.23
CA ALA A 136 9.63 -3.95 -19.26
C ALA A 136 10.17 -2.51 -19.04
N PRO A 137 11.26 -2.09 -19.70
CA PRO A 137 11.86 -0.77 -19.50
C PRO A 137 10.89 0.41 -19.71
N GLU A 138 9.93 0.25 -20.63
CA GLU A 138 8.84 1.17 -20.92
C GLU A 138 7.93 1.45 -19.71
N LEU A 139 7.75 0.46 -18.82
CA LEU A 139 6.98 0.65 -17.58
C LEU A 139 7.69 1.60 -16.61
N PHE A 140 9.01 1.46 -16.49
CA PHE A 140 9.83 2.34 -15.65
C PHE A 140 10.01 3.73 -16.28
N ALA A 141 9.97 3.83 -17.61
CA ALA A 141 9.90 5.12 -18.30
C ALA A 141 8.55 5.83 -18.03
N PHE A 142 7.43 5.12 -18.13
CA PHE A 142 6.10 5.63 -17.76
C PHE A 142 6.08 6.15 -16.32
N TYR A 143 6.56 5.38 -15.34
CA TYR A 143 6.62 5.85 -13.96
C TYR A 143 7.62 7.01 -13.76
N ALA A 144 8.68 7.11 -14.55
CA ALA A 144 9.60 8.27 -14.49
C ALA A 144 8.98 9.55 -15.05
N GLU A 145 7.99 9.45 -15.94
CA GLU A 145 7.21 10.58 -16.48
C GLU A 145 6.04 10.95 -15.56
N ARG A 146 5.27 9.96 -15.10
CA ARG A 146 3.99 10.09 -14.36
C ARG A 146 4.12 10.12 -12.84
N CYS A 147 5.27 9.70 -12.32
CA CYS A 147 5.56 9.62 -10.90
C CYS A 147 6.96 10.18 -10.53
N PRO A 148 7.47 11.28 -11.12
CA PRO A 148 8.88 11.72 -11.02
C PRO A 148 9.35 12.11 -9.60
N ALA A 149 8.43 12.21 -8.64
CA ALA A 149 8.72 12.44 -7.23
C ALA A 149 8.51 11.22 -6.32
N HIS A 150 7.82 10.18 -6.78
CA HIS A 150 7.40 9.04 -5.97
C HIS A 150 8.53 8.03 -5.78
N ALA A 151 8.56 7.37 -4.63
CA ALA A 151 9.33 6.14 -4.46
C ALA A 151 8.58 4.99 -5.14
N ILE A 152 9.29 4.11 -5.84
CA ILE A 152 8.72 2.88 -6.42
C ILE A 152 9.16 1.69 -5.57
N ALA A 153 8.20 0.87 -5.15
CA ALA A 153 8.45 -0.44 -4.57
C ALA A 153 8.06 -1.53 -5.57
N VAL A 154 9.03 -2.32 -6.02
CA VAL A 154 8.78 -3.54 -6.80
C VAL A 154 8.98 -4.74 -5.87
N CYS A 155 7.90 -5.45 -5.59
CA CYS A 155 7.84 -6.58 -4.67
C CYS A 155 7.90 -7.88 -5.47
N CYS A 156 9.08 -8.47 -5.61
CA CYS A 156 9.37 -9.64 -6.44
C CYS A 156 9.08 -10.96 -5.70
N PHE A 157 8.46 -11.92 -6.39
CA PHE A 157 8.02 -13.20 -5.83
C PHE A 157 8.05 -14.34 -6.87
N ASP A 158 7.94 -15.59 -6.40
CA ASP A 158 7.74 -16.77 -7.26
C ASP A 158 6.34 -17.42 -7.12
N ASN A 159 6.07 -18.42 -7.97
CA ASN A 159 4.75 -19.05 -8.09
C ASN A 159 4.33 -19.89 -6.88
N ALA A 160 5.26 -20.31 -6.01
CA ALA A 160 4.95 -21.04 -4.79
C ALA A 160 4.60 -20.10 -3.62
N GLU A 161 5.04 -18.84 -3.70
CA GLU A 161 4.95 -17.86 -2.60
C GLU A 161 3.79 -16.87 -2.77
N ALA A 162 3.31 -16.64 -4.00
CA ALA A 162 2.27 -15.64 -4.31
C ALA A 162 0.98 -15.74 -3.46
N THR A 163 0.55 -16.96 -3.11
CA THR A 163 -0.66 -17.21 -2.30
C THR A 163 -0.43 -17.15 -0.78
N GLN A 164 0.82 -16.94 -0.34
CA GLN A 164 1.22 -16.87 1.07
C GLN A 164 1.51 -15.42 1.52
N ALA A 165 1.35 -14.44 0.62
CA ALA A 165 1.63 -13.05 0.89
C ALA A 165 0.73 -12.45 1.98
N LYS A 166 1.36 -11.88 3.02
CA LYS A 166 0.68 -11.09 4.06
C LYS A 166 0.50 -9.63 3.59
N PRO A 167 -0.38 -8.84 4.24
CA PRO A 167 -0.52 -7.42 3.94
C PRO A 167 0.83 -6.68 4.03
N LEU A 168 1.11 -5.87 3.02
CA LEU A 168 2.17 -4.87 3.10
C LEU A 168 1.63 -3.67 3.89
N LEU A 169 2.34 -3.28 4.94
CA LEU A 169 2.11 -2.01 5.65
C LEU A 169 3.38 -1.16 5.57
N MET A 170 3.22 0.12 5.26
CA MET A 170 4.33 1.07 5.15
C MET A 170 3.94 2.42 5.73
N TRP A 171 4.88 3.11 6.39
CA TRP A 171 4.70 4.49 6.82
C TRP A 171 5.62 5.43 6.03
N TYR A 172 5.18 6.64 5.71
CA TYR A 172 6.01 7.63 5.02
C TYR A 172 5.60 9.09 5.32
N PRO A 173 6.53 10.04 5.23
CA PRO A 173 6.20 11.46 5.06
C PRO A 173 5.72 11.68 3.61
N PRO A 174 4.46 12.07 3.38
CA PRO A 174 3.89 12.19 2.04
C PRO A 174 4.37 13.43 1.28
N HIS A 175 4.06 13.51 -0.02
CA HIS A 175 4.25 14.71 -0.84
C HIS A 175 3.37 15.88 -0.37
N ASP A 176 2.14 15.55 0.03
CA ASP A 176 1.13 16.47 0.57
C ASP A 176 0.53 15.79 1.82
N PRO A 177 0.65 16.40 3.02
CA PRO A 177 0.12 15.80 4.24
C PRO A 177 -1.41 15.75 4.28
N ASP A 178 -2.09 16.62 3.53
CA ASP A 178 -3.53 16.84 3.66
C ASP A 178 -4.34 16.21 2.51
N VAL A 179 -3.67 15.43 1.64
CA VAL A 179 -4.29 14.63 0.56
C VAL A 179 -3.90 13.16 0.71
N LEU A 180 -4.84 12.33 1.16
CA LEU A 180 -4.65 10.88 1.29
C LEU A 180 -4.86 10.22 -0.07
N THR A 181 -3.79 9.71 -0.67
CA THR A 181 -3.81 9.00 -1.96
C THR A 181 -3.44 7.53 -1.77
N LEU A 182 -4.24 6.63 -2.35
CA LEU A 182 -4.06 5.18 -2.30
C LEU A 182 -3.71 4.67 -3.71
N PRO A 183 -2.47 4.19 -3.94
CA PRO A 183 -2.04 3.64 -5.22
C PRO A 183 -2.93 2.47 -5.65
N ALA A 184 -3.57 2.61 -6.81
CA ALA A 184 -4.54 1.67 -7.33
C ALA A 184 -4.55 1.57 -8.87
N LEU A 185 -3.52 2.11 -9.53
CA LEU A 185 -3.31 1.98 -10.97
C LEU A 185 -3.17 0.49 -11.34
N ASP A 186 -4.08 0.03 -12.19
CA ASP A 186 -4.20 -1.35 -12.67
C ASP A 186 -3.40 -1.55 -13.96
N CYS A 187 -2.60 -2.63 -14.00
CA CYS A 187 -2.30 -3.34 -15.24
C CYS A 187 -1.70 -4.72 -14.92
N HIS A 188 -2.45 -5.79 -15.12
CA HIS A 188 -2.00 -7.15 -14.77
C HIS A 188 -1.30 -7.92 -15.90
N THR A 189 -0.68 -7.22 -16.86
CA THR A 189 -0.16 -7.84 -18.11
C THR A 189 1.37 -7.81 -18.25
N GLY A 190 2.07 -7.02 -17.43
CA GLY A 190 3.48 -6.64 -17.67
C GLY A 190 3.67 -5.43 -18.60
N ALA A 191 2.61 -4.93 -19.24
CA ALA A 191 2.67 -3.75 -20.11
C ALA A 191 2.53 -2.43 -19.34
N VAL A 192 2.69 -1.31 -20.06
CA VAL A 192 2.38 0.04 -19.54
C VAL A 192 0.87 0.18 -19.27
N PRO A 193 0.45 0.69 -18.10
CA PRO A 193 -0.97 0.94 -17.81
C PRO A 193 -1.59 2.00 -18.72
N ASP A 194 -2.83 1.75 -19.14
CA ASP A 194 -3.68 2.74 -19.81
C ASP A 194 -4.47 3.55 -18.75
N PRO A 195 -4.22 4.87 -18.59
CA PRO A 195 -4.92 5.73 -17.63
C PRO A 195 -6.31 6.20 -18.10
N ASP A 196 -6.71 5.89 -19.34
CA ASP A 196 -8.04 6.18 -19.89
C ASP A 196 -8.93 4.92 -19.96
N ALA A 197 -8.35 3.73 -19.76
CA ALA A 197 -9.10 2.47 -19.65
C ALA A 197 -10.10 2.46 -18.49
N LEU A 198 -11.19 1.72 -18.69
CA LEU A 198 -12.06 1.24 -17.62
C LEU A 198 -11.56 -0.12 -17.14
N VAL A 199 -11.31 -0.23 -15.84
CA VAL A 199 -10.83 -1.45 -15.18
C VAL A 199 -11.86 -1.90 -14.14
N ASP A 200 -12.09 -3.21 -14.05
CA ASP A 200 -13.14 -3.76 -13.19
C ASP A 200 -12.66 -3.82 -11.75
N THR A 201 -13.24 -3.00 -10.86
CA THR A 201 -12.73 -2.84 -9.50
C THR A 201 -13.42 -3.79 -8.52
N ASP A 202 -12.61 -4.44 -7.69
CA ASP A 202 -13.02 -5.11 -6.45
C ASP A 202 -12.08 -4.65 -5.32
N HIS A 203 -12.44 -3.51 -4.72
CA HIS A 203 -11.60 -2.82 -3.73
C HIS A 203 -12.37 -2.43 -2.48
N TRP A 204 -11.89 -2.82 -1.31
CA TRP A 204 -12.13 -2.04 -0.10
C TRP A 204 -11.14 -0.88 -0.03
N VAL A 205 -11.64 0.33 0.04
CA VAL A 205 -10.86 1.54 0.35
C VAL A 205 -11.20 1.93 1.79
N VAL A 206 -10.20 1.91 2.66
CA VAL A 206 -10.32 2.17 4.10
C VAL A 206 -9.40 3.32 4.49
N LEU A 207 -9.88 4.18 5.38
CA LEU A 207 -9.26 5.45 5.74
C LEU A 207 -9.32 5.66 7.25
N GLY A 208 -8.24 6.18 7.85
CA GLY A 208 -8.18 6.48 9.28
C GLY A 208 -7.43 7.78 9.57
N THR A 209 -7.74 8.43 10.70
CA THR A 209 -6.96 9.58 11.18
C THR A 209 -7.05 9.70 12.70
N ASP A 210 -5.99 10.26 13.29
CA ASP A 210 -5.90 10.63 14.71
C ASP A 210 -6.71 11.90 15.06
N GLU A 211 -7.04 12.72 14.06
CA GLU A 211 -7.88 13.92 14.19
C GLU A 211 -9.39 13.62 14.01
N ALA A 212 -9.80 12.35 14.08
CA ALA A 212 -11.20 11.94 14.00
C ALA A 212 -12.01 12.44 15.22
N PRO A 213 -13.16 13.14 15.03
CA PRO A 213 -14.00 13.59 16.14
C PRO A 213 -14.78 12.45 16.78
N ASP A 214 -15.26 12.67 18.02
CA ASP A 214 -16.08 11.70 18.77
C ASP A 214 -17.26 11.15 17.93
N GLY A 215 -17.29 9.84 17.74
CA GLY A 215 -18.32 9.15 16.96
C GLY A 215 -18.10 9.10 15.44
N TRP A 216 -16.93 9.51 14.95
CA TRP A 216 -16.52 9.29 13.55
C TRP A 216 -16.03 7.86 13.32
N GLY A 217 -16.45 7.25 12.21
CA GLY A 217 -16.02 5.92 11.77
C GLY A 217 -16.49 4.74 12.64
N SER A 218 -15.95 3.57 12.32
CA SER A 218 -16.11 2.32 13.06
C SER A 218 -14.83 1.99 13.85
N PRO A 219 -14.93 1.49 15.09
CA PRO A 219 -13.77 1.03 15.85
C PRO A 219 -13.18 -0.26 15.27
N VAL A 220 -11.85 -0.35 15.22
CA VAL A 220 -11.11 -1.55 14.78
C VAL A 220 -10.74 -2.40 15.99
N ASP A 221 -11.24 -3.64 16.05
CA ASP A 221 -10.73 -4.65 16.98
C ASP A 221 -9.33 -5.09 16.54
N HIS A 222 -8.29 -4.51 17.14
CA HIS A 222 -6.90 -4.94 16.98
C HIS A 222 -6.58 -6.07 17.96
N ASP A 223 -5.85 -7.10 17.52
CA ASP A 223 -5.35 -8.16 18.40
C ASP A 223 -4.61 -7.57 19.63
N PRO A 224 -5.02 -7.84 20.88
CA PRO A 224 -4.29 -7.40 22.07
C PRO A 224 -2.87 -7.98 22.19
N ALA A 225 -2.57 -9.08 21.47
CA ALA A 225 -1.21 -9.62 21.35
C ALA A 225 -0.39 -8.98 20.19
N MET A 226 -0.96 -8.01 19.47
CA MET A 226 -0.25 -7.23 18.45
C MET A 226 0.93 -6.49 19.08
N ARG A 227 2.07 -6.49 18.39
CA ARG A 227 3.24 -5.70 18.81
C ARG A 227 2.88 -4.22 18.81
N HIS A 228 3.08 -3.51 19.93
CA HIS A 228 2.82 -2.07 19.99
C HIS A 228 3.62 -1.26 18.95
N ALA A 229 4.82 -1.71 18.59
CA ALA A 229 5.62 -1.12 17.50
C ALA A 229 4.98 -1.25 16.09
N LEU A 230 3.92 -2.06 15.93
CA LEU A 230 3.01 -2.04 14.79
C LEU A 230 1.76 -1.20 15.11
N ARG A 231 1.12 -1.46 16.27
CA ARG A 231 -0.12 -0.79 16.71
C ARG A 231 -0.02 0.74 16.69
N SER A 232 1.14 1.32 17.02
CA SER A 232 1.40 2.78 16.99
C SER A 232 1.32 3.44 15.60
N TYR A 233 1.19 2.65 14.52
CA TYR A 233 0.96 3.13 13.15
C TYR A 233 -0.48 2.88 12.67
N LEU A 234 -1.34 2.32 13.51
CA LEU A 234 -2.71 1.94 13.17
C LEU A 234 -3.72 2.84 13.90
N PRO A 235 -4.93 3.05 13.35
CA PRO A 235 -5.94 3.90 13.96
C PRO A 235 -6.88 3.07 14.85
N ASP A 236 -7.50 3.73 15.84
CA ASP A 236 -8.58 3.13 16.62
C ASP A 236 -9.90 3.08 15.84
N VAL A 237 -10.13 4.05 14.95
CA VAL A 237 -11.34 4.17 14.13
C VAL A 237 -11.02 4.34 12.64
N VAL A 238 -11.89 3.79 11.79
CA VAL A 238 -11.79 3.90 10.32
C VAL A 238 -13.15 4.19 9.68
N VAL A 239 -13.13 4.88 8.54
CA VAL A 239 -14.23 4.84 7.56
C VAL A 239 -13.79 4.03 6.35
N GLY A 240 -14.71 3.45 5.60
CA GLY A 240 -14.32 2.66 4.44
C GLY A 240 -15.49 2.12 3.64
N ARG A 241 -15.23 1.90 2.35
CA ARG A 241 -16.24 1.57 1.35
C ARG A 241 -15.71 0.57 0.35
N HIS A 242 -16.60 -0.31 -0.10
CA HIS A 242 -16.37 -1.14 -1.27
C HIS A 242 -16.60 -0.35 -2.58
N PHE A 243 -15.67 -0.50 -3.50
CA PHE A 243 -15.74 -0.05 -4.88
C PHE A 243 -15.77 -1.29 -5.76
N GLY A 244 -16.96 -1.57 -6.28
CA GLY A 244 -17.28 -2.69 -7.15
C GLY A 244 -17.64 -2.22 -8.56
N GLY A 245 -17.12 -2.90 -9.58
CA GLY A 245 -17.48 -2.67 -10.98
C GLY A 245 -16.51 -1.76 -11.76
N PRO A 246 -16.79 -1.48 -13.05
CA PRO A 246 -15.89 -0.71 -13.91
C PRO A 246 -15.70 0.75 -13.47
N LEU A 247 -14.45 1.12 -13.17
CA LEU A 247 -14.02 2.50 -12.91
C LEU A 247 -12.87 2.90 -13.83
N ARG A 248 -12.65 4.20 -14.05
CA ARG A 248 -11.46 4.68 -14.76
C ARG A 248 -10.20 4.30 -13.99
N ASN A 249 -9.16 3.89 -14.72
CA ASN A 249 -7.86 3.55 -14.17
C ASN A 249 -7.16 4.74 -13.47
N GLY A 250 -6.23 4.45 -12.57
CA GLY A 250 -5.56 5.44 -11.70
C GLY A 250 -5.73 5.12 -10.21
N ASP A 251 -5.62 6.13 -9.35
CA ASP A 251 -5.57 6.02 -7.90
C ASP A 251 -6.87 6.48 -7.22
N PHE A 252 -7.05 6.13 -5.94
CA PHE A 252 -8.08 6.74 -5.10
C PHE A 252 -7.50 7.91 -4.31
N THR A 253 -8.25 9.00 -4.15
CA THR A 253 -7.81 10.16 -3.36
C THR A 253 -8.95 10.91 -2.68
N ILE A 254 -8.63 11.53 -1.53
CA ILE A 254 -9.50 12.42 -0.74
C ILE A 254 -8.62 13.41 0.05
N SER A 255 -9.09 14.64 0.29
CA SER A 255 -8.42 15.53 1.25
C SER A 255 -8.80 15.19 2.69
N HIS A 256 -7.94 15.52 3.65
CA HIS A 256 -8.20 15.31 5.07
C HIS A 256 -9.42 16.12 5.56
N GLU A 257 -9.58 17.36 5.06
CA GLU A 257 -10.79 18.17 5.28
C GLU A 257 -12.06 17.44 4.81
N GLU A 258 -12.06 16.90 3.58
CA GLU A 258 -13.22 16.21 3.02
C GLU A 258 -13.50 14.89 3.74
N LEU A 259 -12.47 14.17 4.15
CA LEU A 259 -12.56 12.95 4.97
C LEU A 259 -13.22 13.21 6.34
N LEU A 260 -12.87 14.31 7.00
CA LEU A 260 -13.52 14.74 8.24
C LEU A 260 -14.95 15.26 8.01
N ARG A 261 -15.23 15.85 6.83
CA ARG A 261 -16.53 16.48 6.49
C ARG A 261 -17.60 15.49 6.02
N VAL A 262 -17.24 14.46 5.25
CA VAL A 262 -18.17 13.50 4.63
C VAL A 262 -17.72 12.03 4.67
N GLY A 263 -16.61 11.71 5.33
CA GLY A 263 -16.11 10.34 5.41
C GLY A 263 -15.68 9.78 4.05
N GLU A 264 -15.86 8.47 3.87
CA GLU A 264 -15.51 7.73 2.65
C GLU A 264 -16.36 8.11 1.41
N ALA A 265 -17.46 8.86 1.60
CA ALA A 265 -18.29 9.37 0.51
C ALA A 265 -17.56 10.41 -0.36
N GLY A 266 -16.53 11.09 0.17
CA GLY A 266 -15.71 12.06 -0.56
C GLY A 266 -14.61 11.44 -1.44
N VAL A 267 -14.43 10.10 -1.40
CA VAL A 267 -13.35 9.41 -2.13
C VAL A 267 -13.58 9.48 -3.64
N SER A 268 -12.57 9.95 -4.35
CA SER A 268 -12.57 10.15 -5.80
C SER A 268 -11.53 9.28 -6.52
N ARG A 269 -11.66 9.13 -7.85
CA ARG A 269 -10.66 8.49 -8.73
C ARG A 269 -9.89 9.58 -9.47
N VAL A 270 -8.56 9.49 -9.46
CA VAL A 270 -7.66 10.40 -10.20
C VAL A 270 -6.69 9.62 -11.07
N GLY A 271 -6.32 10.17 -12.22
CA GLY A 271 -5.24 9.61 -13.02
C GLY A 271 -3.88 9.83 -12.35
N VAL A 272 -2.90 9.02 -12.72
CA VAL A 272 -1.49 9.23 -12.33
C VAL A 272 -0.88 10.26 -13.31
N PHE A 273 -0.37 11.37 -12.77
CA PHE A 273 -0.18 12.63 -13.51
C PHE A 273 1.19 12.79 -14.18
#